data_AF-A0A370WRJ3-F1
#
_entry.id   AF-A0A370WRJ3-F1
#
_cell.length_a   1.000
_cell.length_b   1.000
_cell.length_c   1.000
_cell.angle_alpha   90.00
_cell.angle_beta   90.00
_cell.angle_gamma   90.00
#
_symmetry.space_group_name_H-M   'P 1'
#
loop_
_entity.id
_entity.type
_entity.pdbx_description
1 polymer ?
#
loop_
_entity_poly.entity_id
_entity_poly.type
_entity_poly.pdbx_seq_one_letter_code
_entity_poly.pdbx_strand_id
1 'polypeptide(L)'
;MFVVNYGSYRVSDDRVQKVLERIADELGCVVRVTSGDRGHIPPGGATDSLHLLHLAADFHCNGFTDTQAFDLIRARRREIFGDTMKSAFRYQIIHHGRYTVTQGEHVHLGWTPEDRPKQLRGFVVEGLTPSTKGKYTQIEQA
;
A
#
# COMPACT_ATOMS: atom_id res chain seq x y z
N MET A 1 -5.58 7.38 -20.33
CA MET A 1 -5.40 7.89 -18.97
C MET A 1 -6.21 7.00 -18.07
N PHE A 2 -5.53 6.25 -17.21
CA PHE A 2 -6.21 5.40 -16.24
C PHE A 2 -6.60 6.24 -15.03
N VAL A 3 -7.60 5.81 -14.26
CA VAL A 3 -8.24 6.65 -13.24
C VAL A 3 -8.10 5.99 -11.87
N VAL A 4 -7.80 6.81 -10.86
CA VAL A 4 -7.93 6.42 -9.45
C VAL A 4 -9.37 6.72 -9.01
N ASN A 5 -10.11 5.68 -8.65
CA ASN A 5 -11.45 5.79 -8.08
C ASN A 5 -11.35 5.80 -6.55
N TYR A 6 -11.49 6.98 -5.97
CA TYR A 6 -11.50 7.18 -4.52
C TYR A 6 -12.83 6.79 -3.85
N GLY A 7 -13.93 6.72 -4.62
CA GLY A 7 -15.27 6.48 -4.06
C GLY A 7 -15.61 7.48 -2.95
N SER A 8 -15.91 6.98 -1.75
CA SER A 8 -16.17 7.77 -0.54
C SER A 8 -14.93 7.96 0.35
N TYR A 9 -13.77 7.41 -0.02
CA TYR A 9 -12.56 7.47 0.78
C TYR A 9 -11.77 8.73 0.44
N ARG A 10 -11.23 9.37 1.47
CA ARG A 10 -10.30 10.49 1.33
C ARG A 10 -8.88 9.99 1.51
N VAL A 11 -7.96 10.42 0.66
CA VAL A 11 -6.51 10.21 0.83
C VAL A 11 -5.88 11.60 0.81
N SER A 12 -5.53 12.17 1.96
CA SER A 12 -5.11 13.58 2.00
C SER A 12 -3.68 13.81 1.54
N ASP A 13 -2.80 12.81 1.65
CA ASP A 13 -1.40 12.97 1.28
C ASP A 13 -1.20 12.98 -0.24
N ASP A 14 -0.61 14.07 -0.75
CA ASP A 14 -0.41 14.28 -2.18
C ASP A 14 0.60 13.30 -2.80
N ARG A 15 1.56 12.82 -2.00
CA ARG A 15 2.57 11.84 -2.45
C ARG A 15 1.91 10.48 -2.65
N VAL A 16 1.05 10.07 -1.72
CA VAL A 16 0.25 8.83 -1.86
C VAL A 16 -0.67 8.92 -3.07
N GLN A 17 -1.39 10.04 -3.25
CA GLN A 17 -2.25 10.25 -4.43
C GLN A 17 -1.47 10.11 -5.75
N LYS A 18 -0.33 10.82 -5.88
CA LYS A 18 0.52 10.77 -7.08
C LYS A 18 1.04 9.37 -7.37
N VAL A 19 1.37 8.58 -6.35
CA VAL A 19 1.80 7.20 -6.56
C VAL A 19 0.64 6.32 -7.01
N LEU A 20 -0.58 6.48 -6.47
CA LEU A 20 -1.75 5.74 -6.94
C LEU A 20 -2.05 6.04 -8.42
N GLU A 21 -1.92 7.30 -8.83
CA GLU A 21 -2.07 7.71 -10.23
C GLU A 21 -1.03 7.04 -11.13
N ARG A 22 0.25 7.04 -10.72
CA ARG A 22 1.31 6.35 -11.46
C ARG A 22 1.11 4.85 -11.50
N ILE A 23 0.61 4.22 -10.43
CA ILE A 23 0.24 2.81 -10.44
C ILE A 23 -0.85 2.57 -11.49
N ALA A 24 -1.89 3.40 -11.51
CA ALA A 24 -2.98 3.28 -12.49
C ALA A 24 -2.45 3.36 -13.93
N ASP A 25 -1.60 4.34 -14.21
CA ASP A 25 -1.02 4.55 -15.54
C ASP A 25 -0.03 3.44 -15.94
N GLU A 26 0.90 3.05 -15.06
CA GLU A 26 1.94 2.06 -15.36
C GLU A 26 1.40 0.63 -15.48
N LEU A 27 0.37 0.28 -14.70
CA LEU A 27 -0.25 -1.04 -14.77
C LEU A 27 -1.39 -1.09 -15.79
N GLY A 28 -1.84 0.07 -16.28
CA GLY A 28 -2.97 0.16 -17.17
C GLY A 28 -4.28 -0.32 -16.54
N CYS A 29 -4.57 0.12 -15.31
CA CYS A 29 -5.72 -0.34 -14.55
C CYS A 29 -6.49 0.78 -13.85
N VAL A 30 -7.75 0.53 -13.52
CA VAL A 30 -8.48 1.40 -12.58
C VAL A 30 -8.09 1.01 -11.16
N VAL A 31 -7.43 1.93 -10.45
CA VAL A 31 -7.13 1.75 -9.02
C VAL A 31 -8.37 2.12 -8.22
N ARG A 32 -8.95 1.16 -7.50
CA ARG A 32 -10.11 1.35 -6.63
C ARG A 32 -9.68 1.41 -5.18
N VAL A 33 -9.75 2.58 -4.57
CA VAL A 33 -9.45 2.78 -3.15
C VAL A 33 -10.57 2.19 -2.30
N THR A 34 -10.19 1.42 -1.28
CA THR A 34 -11.09 0.76 -0.31
C THR A 34 -10.84 1.22 1.12
N SER A 35 -9.75 1.95 1.36
CA SER A 35 -9.53 2.70 2.59
C SER A 35 -8.54 3.85 2.37
N GLY A 36 -8.71 4.94 3.11
CA GLY A 36 -7.81 6.09 3.08
C GLY A 36 -7.60 6.62 4.48
N ASP A 37 -7.70 7.92 4.68
CA ASP A 37 -7.59 8.58 5.97
C ASP A 37 -8.56 7.99 7.00
N ARG A 38 -8.07 7.66 8.19
CA ARG A 38 -8.89 7.15 9.30
C ARG A 38 -8.79 8.10 10.50
N GLY A 39 -9.93 8.29 11.17
CA GLY A 39 -10.02 8.99 12.46
C GLY A 39 -10.09 8.05 13.67
N HIS A 40 -10.07 6.73 13.45
CA HIS A 40 -10.18 5.73 14.50
C HIS A 40 -9.44 4.44 14.12
N ILE A 41 -9.06 3.67 15.14
CA ILE A 41 -8.43 2.35 14.97
C ILE A 41 -9.55 1.31 14.79
N PRO A 42 -9.60 0.55 13.68
CA PRO A 42 -10.56 -0.53 13.55
C PRO A 42 -10.26 -1.66 14.55
N PRO A 43 -11.23 -2.52 14.89
CA PRO A 43 -10.98 -3.67 15.76
C PRO A 43 -9.81 -4.53 15.24
N GLY A 44 -8.81 -4.77 16.09
CA GLY A 44 -7.60 -5.51 15.72
C GLY A 44 -6.56 -4.71 14.90
N GLY A 45 -6.83 -3.44 14.62
CA GLY A 45 -5.91 -2.54 13.93
C GLY A 45 -4.76 -2.05 14.82
N ALA A 46 -3.66 -1.66 14.20
CA ALA A 46 -2.51 -1.10 14.89
C ALA A 46 -2.74 0.38 15.26
N THR A 47 -2.38 0.76 16.49
CA THR A 47 -2.48 2.14 17.01
C THR A 47 -1.58 3.13 16.29
N ASP A 48 -0.56 2.62 15.61
CA ASP A 48 0.43 3.38 14.89
C ASP A 48 0.24 3.27 13.36
N SER A 49 -0.93 2.86 12.88
CA SER A 49 -1.21 2.75 11.44
C SER A 49 -1.00 4.06 10.68
N LEU A 50 -0.40 3.98 9.48
CA LEU A 50 -0.21 5.14 8.59
C LEU A 50 -1.54 5.78 8.14
N HIS A 51 -2.65 5.03 8.15
CA HIS A 51 -3.98 5.58 7.89
C HIS A 51 -4.42 6.61 8.94
N LEU A 52 -4.00 6.44 10.20
CA LEU A 52 -4.32 7.39 11.28
C LEU A 52 -3.51 8.68 11.17
N LEU A 53 -2.38 8.61 10.46
CA LEU A 53 -1.54 9.76 10.13
C LEU A 53 -1.93 10.40 8.79
N HIS A 54 -2.95 9.87 8.10
CA HIS A 54 -3.38 10.32 6.76
C HIS A 54 -2.29 10.17 5.70
N LEU A 55 -1.42 9.17 5.85
CA LEU A 55 -0.27 8.89 4.99
C LEU A 55 -0.39 7.56 4.25
N ALA A 56 -1.60 7.02 4.08
CA ALA A 56 -1.78 5.73 3.44
C ALA A 56 -3.13 5.55 2.74
N ALA A 57 -3.16 4.57 1.85
CA ALA A 57 -4.35 4.09 1.16
C ALA A 57 -4.31 2.56 0.99
N ASP A 58 -5.47 1.94 1.11
CA ASP A 58 -5.72 0.53 0.77
C ASP A 58 -6.50 0.52 -0.54
N PHE A 59 -6.14 -0.36 -1.47
CA PHE A 59 -6.72 -0.38 -2.81
C PHE A 59 -6.65 -1.75 -3.48
N HIS A 60 -7.38 -1.84 -4.60
CA HIS A 60 -7.28 -2.92 -5.58
C HIS A 60 -7.04 -2.35 -6.98
N CYS A 61 -6.45 -3.14 -7.86
CA CYS A 61 -6.30 -2.81 -9.28
C CYS A 61 -7.29 -3.64 -10.10
N ASN A 62 -8.30 -3.00 -10.72
CA ASN A 62 -9.29 -3.71 -11.53
C ASN A 62 -8.60 -4.47 -12.68
N GLY A 63 -8.99 -5.74 -12.86
CA GLY A 63 -8.39 -6.63 -13.86
C GLY A 63 -7.19 -7.44 -13.35
N PHE A 64 -6.73 -7.18 -12.11
CA PHE A 64 -5.66 -7.92 -11.46
C PHE A 64 -6.12 -8.46 -10.10
N THR A 65 -5.56 -9.61 -9.69
CA THR A 65 -5.60 -10.00 -8.28
C THR A 65 -4.63 -9.13 -7.47
N ASP A 66 -4.81 -9.04 -6.15
CA ASP A 66 -3.94 -8.23 -5.30
C ASP A 66 -2.49 -8.72 -5.34
N THR A 67 -2.26 -10.04 -5.40
CA THR A 67 -0.92 -10.61 -5.65
C THR A 67 -0.32 -10.13 -6.97
N GLN A 68 -1.09 -10.18 -8.06
CA GLN A 68 -0.61 -9.76 -9.38
C GLN A 68 -0.28 -8.27 -9.39
N ALA A 69 -1.17 -7.45 -8.82
CA ALA A 69 -0.96 -6.01 -8.71
C ALA A 69 0.32 -5.71 -7.90
N PHE A 70 0.48 -6.34 -6.73
CA PHE A 70 1.66 -6.19 -5.90
C PHE A 70 2.96 -6.58 -6.63
N ASP A 71 2.98 -7.73 -7.29
CA ASP A 71 4.16 -8.21 -8.03
C ASP A 71 4.50 -7.28 -9.21
N LEU A 72 3.49 -6.74 -9.91
CA LEU A 72 3.68 -5.78 -10.99
C LEU A 72 4.19 -4.43 -10.47
N ILE A 73 3.66 -3.91 -9.36
CA ILE A 73 4.15 -2.69 -8.71
C ILE A 73 5.62 -2.87 -8.32
N ARG A 74 5.99 -4.03 -7.76
CA ARG A 74 7.39 -4.34 -7.43
C ARG A 74 8.26 -4.40 -8.68
N ALA A 75 7.79 -5.05 -9.74
CA ALA A 75 8.53 -5.15 -11.00
C ALA A 75 8.73 -3.78 -11.67
N ARG A 76 7.73 -2.89 -11.60
CA ARG A 76 7.69 -1.54 -12.19
C ARG A 76 8.04 -0.42 -11.22
N ARG A 77 8.71 -0.75 -10.11
CA ARG A 77 8.95 0.19 -9.01
C ARG A 77 9.77 1.41 -9.44
N ARG A 78 10.67 1.28 -10.42
CA ARG A 78 11.46 2.42 -10.91
C ARG A 78 10.60 3.43 -11.64
N GLU A 79 9.65 2.96 -12.43
CA GLU A 79 8.71 3.78 -13.20
C GLU A 79 7.69 4.46 -12.28
N ILE A 80 7.16 3.71 -11.30
CA ILE A 80 6.16 4.21 -10.35
C ILE A 80 6.77 5.23 -9.37
N PHE A 81 7.90 4.89 -8.75
CA PHE A 81 8.48 5.67 -7.66
C PHE A 81 9.61 6.62 -8.11
N GLY A 82 10.15 6.44 -9.31
CA GLY A 82 11.20 7.31 -9.87
C GLY A 82 12.45 7.36 -9.01
N ASP A 83 13.05 8.55 -8.90
CA ASP A 83 14.28 8.78 -8.12
C ASP A 83 14.14 8.51 -6.62
N THR A 84 12.91 8.38 -6.10
CA THR A 84 12.71 8.03 -4.69
C THR A 84 13.14 6.60 -4.37
N MET A 85 13.34 5.73 -5.38
CA MET A 85 13.84 4.34 -5.23
C MET A 85 15.29 4.21 -4.74
N LYS A 86 16.01 5.31 -4.53
CA LYS A 86 17.40 5.30 -4.04
C LYS A 86 17.40 5.23 -2.50
N SER A 87 18.49 5.66 -1.85
CA SER A 87 18.65 5.64 -0.38
C SER A 87 17.58 6.39 0.44
N ALA A 88 16.67 7.11 -0.24
CA ALA A 88 15.56 7.84 0.35
C ALA A 88 14.19 7.15 0.18
N PHE A 89 14.14 5.87 -0.22
CA PHE A 89 12.86 5.19 -0.39
C PHE A 89 12.14 5.03 0.96
N ARG A 90 10.94 5.62 1.02
CA ARG A 90 10.15 5.75 2.25
C ARG A 90 8.74 5.23 2.10
N TYR A 91 8.37 4.70 0.93
CA TYR A 91 7.09 4.05 0.77
C TYR A 91 7.08 2.67 1.43
N GLN A 92 5.93 2.33 1.99
CA GLN A 92 5.57 1.01 2.48
C GLN A 92 4.52 0.46 1.51
N ILE A 93 4.81 -0.68 0.89
CA ILE A 93 3.87 -1.37 0.01
C ILE A 93 3.64 -2.75 0.61
N ILE A 94 2.40 -3.05 0.98
CA ILE A 94 2.05 -4.33 1.62
C ILE A 94 1.02 -5.05 0.77
N HIS A 95 1.23 -6.33 0.50
CA HIS A 95 0.13 -7.23 0.14
C HIS A 95 -0.41 -7.86 1.40
N HIS A 96 -1.61 -7.42 1.80
CA HIS A 96 -2.39 -8.09 2.83
C HIS A 96 -3.14 -9.24 2.16
N GLY A 97 -2.85 -10.47 2.54
CA GLY A 97 -3.52 -11.67 2.07
C GLY A 97 -4.87 -11.91 2.76
N ARG A 98 -5.62 -12.91 2.29
CA ARG A 98 -6.94 -13.29 2.81
C ARG A 98 -7.02 -13.59 4.31
N TYR A 99 -5.90 -13.93 4.96
CA TYR A 99 -5.84 -14.21 6.40
C TYR A 99 -5.26 -13.04 7.19
N THR A 100 -5.22 -11.84 6.62
CA THR A 100 -4.77 -10.64 7.34
C THR A 100 -5.51 -10.46 8.67
N VAL A 101 -4.86 -9.82 9.63
CA VAL A 101 -5.53 -9.30 10.84
C VAL A 101 -6.48 -8.13 10.53
N THR A 102 -6.36 -7.54 9.34
CA THR A 102 -7.10 -6.36 8.90
C THR A 102 -8.33 -6.71 8.05
N GLN A 103 -8.79 -5.79 7.18
CA GLN A 103 -10.08 -5.83 6.48
C GLN A 103 -10.09 -6.69 5.21
N GLY A 104 -9.52 -7.90 5.27
CA GLY A 104 -9.45 -8.83 4.13
C GLY A 104 -8.32 -8.52 3.15
N GLU A 105 -8.23 -9.30 2.06
CA GLU A 105 -7.14 -9.17 1.09
C GLU A 105 -7.17 -7.81 0.37
N HIS A 106 -6.03 -7.13 0.22
CA HIS A 106 -5.86 -5.88 -0.52
C HIS A 106 -4.37 -5.50 -0.66
N VAL A 107 -4.09 -4.46 -1.46
CA VAL A 107 -2.77 -3.81 -1.48
C VAL A 107 -2.81 -2.52 -0.66
N HIS A 108 -1.81 -2.34 0.20
CA HIS A 108 -1.59 -1.14 0.97
C HIS A 108 -0.44 -0.33 0.38
N LEU A 109 -0.61 1.00 0.34
CA LEU A 109 0.43 1.97 0.04
C LEU A 109 0.48 3.02 1.14
N GLY A 110 1.64 3.19 1.75
CA GLY A 110 1.87 4.20 2.78
C GLY A 110 3.17 4.97 2.59
N TRP A 111 3.24 6.20 3.08
CA TRP A 111 4.47 6.98 3.20
C TRP A 111 4.97 6.95 4.64
N THR A 112 6.19 6.47 4.85
CA THR A 112 6.78 6.30 6.18
C THR A 112 7.52 7.58 6.61
N PRO A 113 7.12 8.21 7.73
CA PRO A 113 7.88 9.28 8.38
C PRO A 113 9.32 8.88 8.77
N GLU A 114 10.18 9.85 9.05
CA GLU A 114 11.63 9.62 9.12
C GLU A 114 12.03 8.98 10.45
N ASP A 115 11.33 9.39 11.49
CA ASP A 115 11.29 8.90 12.86
C ASP A 115 10.76 7.47 12.99
N ARG A 116 10.22 6.88 11.91
CA ARG A 116 9.70 5.51 11.92
C ARG A 116 10.72 4.45 11.49
N PRO A 117 10.66 3.24 12.10
CA PRO A 117 11.60 2.16 11.81
C PRO A 117 11.66 1.81 10.32
N LYS A 118 12.88 1.65 9.79
CA LYS A 118 13.13 1.32 8.38
C LYS A 118 12.55 -0.05 7.96
N GLN A 119 12.36 -0.97 8.90
CA GLN A 119 11.80 -2.31 8.63
C GLN A 119 10.36 -2.28 8.08
N LEU A 120 9.69 -1.14 8.15
CA LEU A 120 8.35 -0.95 7.60
C LEU A 120 8.38 -0.42 6.16
N ARG A 121 9.54 -0.05 5.62
CA ARG A 121 9.71 0.48 4.25
C ARG A 121 9.95 -0.66 3.25
N GLY A 122 9.62 -0.41 1.99
CA GLY A 122 9.82 -1.39 0.93
C GLY A 122 8.57 -2.26 0.70
N PHE A 123 8.82 -3.45 0.18
CA PHE A 123 7.77 -4.41 -0.21
C PHE A 123 7.61 -5.47 0.87
N VAL A 124 6.40 -5.60 1.39
CA VAL A 124 6.06 -6.43 2.53
C VAL A 124 4.85 -7.30 2.18
N VAL A 125 4.74 -8.46 2.81
CA VAL A 125 3.55 -9.31 2.75
C VAL A 125 3.08 -9.67 4.15
N GLU A 126 1.78 -9.86 4.33
CA GLU A 126 1.17 -10.31 5.58
C GLU A 126 -0.08 -11.15 5.28
N GLY A 127 -0.38 -12.17 6.10
CA GLY A 127 -1.66 -12.88 6.02
C GLY A 127 -1.90 -13.71 4.75
N LEU A 128 -0.86 -14.09 3.99
CA LEU A 128 -1.00 -14.95 2.80
C LEU A 128 -1.53 -16.36 3.14
N THR A 129 -1.21 -16.86 4.33
CA THR A 129 -1.66 -18.15 4.87
C THR A 129 -2.13 -17.97 6.31
N PRO A 130 -2.87 -18.93 6.91
CA PRO A 130 -3.28 -18.82 8.31
C PRO A 130 -2.09 -18.68 9.27
N SER A 131 -0.94 -19.27 8.94
CA SER A 131 0.26 -19.23 9.77
C SER A 131 1.03 -17.90 9.70
N THR A 132 0.75 -17.07 8.69
CA THR A 132 1.33 -15.73 8.49
C THR A 132 0.39 -14.59 8.85
N LYS A 133 -0.79 -14.89 9.43
CA LYS A 133 -1.70 -13.88 10.00
C LYS A 133 -0.98 -13.01 11.03
N GLY A 134 -1.03 -11.69 10.84
CA GLY A 134 -0.40 -10.70 11.72
C GLY A 134 1.13 -10.68 11.65
N LYS A 135 1.73 -11.44 10.74
CA LYS A 135 3.19 -11.52 10.57
C LYS A 135 3.60 -10.83 9.28
N TYR A 136 4.28 -9.70 9.42
CA TYR A 136 4.81 -8.92 8.31
C TYR A 136 6.17 -9.47 7.91
N THR A 137 6.31 -9.88 6.65
CA THR A 137 7.56 -10.38 6.08
C THR A 137 8.04 -9.42 4.99
N GLN A 138 9.23 -8.87 5.17
CA GLN A 138 9.85 -8.00 4.17
C GLN A 138 10.41 -8.86 3.04
N ILE A 139 10.04 -8.50 1.80
CA ILE A 139 10.45 -9.21 0.59
C ILE A 139 11.56 -8.45 -0.13
N GLU A 140 11.54 -7.12 -0.06
CA GLU A 140 12.58 -6.25 -0.62
C GLU A 140 12.74 -5.01 0.27
N GLN A 141 13.99 -4.67 0.60
CA GLN A 141 14.31 -3.44 1.31
C GLN A 141 14.43 -2.26 0.34
N ALA A 142 14.15 -1.07 0.88
CA ALA A 142 14.51 0.24 0.33
C ALA A 142 16.03 0.39 0.13
#